data_AF-A0A1G0YMH9-F1
#
_entry.id   AF-A0A1G0YMH9-F1
#
_cell.length_a   1.000
_cell.length_b   1.000
_cell.length_c   1.000
_cell.angle_alpha   90.00
_cell.angle_beta   90.00
_cell.angle_gamma   90.00
#
_symmetry.space_group_name_H-M   'P 1'
#
loop_
_entity.id
_entity.type
_entity.pdbx_description
1 polymer ?
#
loop_
_entity_poly.entity_id
_entity_poly.type
_entity_poly.pdbx_seq_one_letter_code
_entity_poly.pdbx_strand_id
1 'polypeptide(L)'
;MVLTDNEGIRAYNLACFGKDRPTDVITQAYAAVPGGNDFHGELIVNAERALEEGLQRQSIDQELALYIAHGCDHLDGASDHTPPLRSQMRRREMAWLRQARQEGLLEDGLLAEKAASSPREKR
;
A
#
# COMPACT_ATOMS: atom_id res chain seq x y z
N MET A 1 2.01 -8.80 5.53
CA MET A 1 2.37 -7.55 4.81
C MET A 1 3.86 -7.34 4.92
N VAL A 2 4.49 -6.91 3.83
CA VAL A 2 5.92 -6.56 3.75
C VAL A 2 6.01 -5.10 3.29
N LEU A 3 6.84 -4.31 3.96
CA LEU A 3 7.23 -2.97 3.52
C LEU A 3 8.59 -3.07 2.84
N THR A 4 8.73 -2.49 1.66
CA THR A 4 9.96 -2.54 0.86
C THR A 4 10.19 -1.23 0.11
N ASP A 5 11.36 -1.08 -0.49
CA ASP A 5 11.72 0.02 -1.38
C ASP A 5 11.37 -0.26 -2.86
N ASN A 6 11.76 0.66 -3.75
CA ASN A 6 11.54 0.53 -5.19
C ASN A 6 12.23 -0.71 -5.79
N GLU A 7 13.43 -1.06 -5.33
CA GLU A 7 14.18 -2.22 -5.83
C GLU A 7 13.48 -3.53 -5.44
N GLY A 8 13.11 -3.68 -4.17
CA GLY A 8 12.48 -4.89 -3.68
C GLY A 8 11.10 -5.14 -4.30
N ILE A 9 10.26 -4.10 -4.45
CA ILE A 9 8.96 -4.30 -5.12
C ILE A 9 9.12 -4.55 -6.63
N ARG A 10 10.13 -3.94 -7.28
CA ARG A 10 10.44 -4.21 -8.70
C ARG A 10 10.85 -5.67 -8.88
N ALA A 11 11.71 -6.20 -8.00
CA ALA A 11 12.11 -7.61 -8.03
C ALA A 11 10.90 -8.54 -7.87
N TYR A 12 9.98 -8.21 -6.95
CA TYR A 12 8.73 -8.96 -6.77
C TYR A 12 7.81 -8.87 -8.01
N ASN A 13 7.63 -7.67 -8.58
CA ASN A 13 6.79 -7.44 -9.76
C ASN A 13 7.30 -8.20 -10.99
N LEU A 14 8.63 -8.26 -11.15
CA LEU A 14 9.27 -9.04 -12.19
C LEU A 14 9.05 -10.55 -11.97
N ALA A 15 9.28 -11.05 -10.76
CA ALA A 15 9.15 -12.46 -10.44
C ALA A 15 7.72 -13.00 -10.59
N CYS A 16 6.71 -12.23 -10.14
CA CYS A 16 5.31 -12.68 -10.12
C CYS A 16 4.54 -12.33 -11.41
N PHE A 17 4.82 -11.19 -12.04
CA PHE A 17 4.03 -10.68 -13.16
C PHE A 17 4.84 -10.37 -14.43
N GLY A 18 6.17 -10.61 -14.41
CA GLY A 18 7.03 -10.33 -15.56
C GLY A 18 7.20 -8.84 -15.86
N LYS A 19 6.90 -7.95 -14.90
CA LYS A 19 6.95 -6.49 -15.08
C LYS A 19 8.19 -5.91 -14.41
N ASP A 20 9.16 -5.50 -15.21
CA ASP A 20 10.42 -4.93 -14.70
C ASP A 20 10.31 -3.44 -14.34
N ARG A 21 9.45 -3.12 -13.36
CA ARG A 21 9.26 -1.73 -12.86
C ARG A 21 8.70 -1.72 -11.44
N PRO A 22 9.01 -0.69 -10.63
CA PRO A 22 8.36 -0.52 -9.34
C PRO A 22 6.85 -0.24 -9.51
N THR A 23 6.10 -0.51 -8.46
CA THR A 23 4.69 -0.11 -8.30
C THR A 23 4.49 0.38 -6.87
N ASP A 24 3.29 0.86 -6.56
CA ASP A 24 2.84 1.27 -5.22
C ASP A 24 2.63 0.09 -4.26
N VAL A 25 1.81 -0.89 -4.67
CA VAL A 25 1.49 -2.08 -3.89
C VAL A 25 1.26 -3.27 -4.81
N ILE A 26 1.67 -4.45 -4.34
CA ILE A 26 1.30 -5.74 -4.95
C ILE A 26 0.47 -6.51 -3.95
N THR A 27 -0.64 -7.05 -4.45
CA THR A 27 -1.55 -7.91 -3.69
C THR A 27 -1.48 -9.32 -4.22
N GLN A 28 -1.18 -10.27 -3.34
CA GLN A 28 -1.17 -11.69 -3.64
C GLN A 28 -2.18 -12.41 -2.75
N ALA A 29 -3.33 -12.76 -3.31
CA ALA A 29 -4.29 -13.63 -2.63
C ALA A 29 -3.82 -15.10 -2.75
N TYR A 30 -4.02 -15.88 -1.70
CA TYR A 30 -3.78 -17.31 -1.68
C TYR A 30 -5.10 -18.06 -1.72
N ALA A 31 -5.13 -19.15 -2.49
CA ALA A 31 -6.28 -20.04 -2.47
C ALA A 31 -6.44 -20.67 -1.09
N ALA A 32 -7.68 -20.73 -0.60
CA ALA A 32 -7.98 -21.47 0.62
C ALA A 32 -7.53 -22.92 0.47
N VAL A 33 -6.92 -23.47 1.52
CA VAL A 33 -6.62 -24.90 1.58
C VAL A 33 -7.94 -25.66 1.56
N PRO A 34 -8.10 -26.75 0.79
CA PRO A 34 -9.34 -27.52 0.75
C PRO A 34 -9.80 -27.91 2.17
N GLY A 35 -11.03 -27.50 2.53
CA GLY A 35 -11.60 -27.71 3.86
C GLY A 35 -11.31 -26.61 4.89
N GLY A 36 -10.51 -25.61 4.53
CA GLY A 36 -10.32 -24.37 5.29
C GLY A 36 -11.23 -23.24 4.79
N ASN A 37 -11.62 -22.36 5.70
CA ASN A 37 -12.38 -21.14 5.39
C ASN A 37 -11.53 -19.87 5.51
N ASP A 38 -10.22 -20.01 5.76
CA ASP A 38 -9.35 -18.88 6.02
C ASP A 38 -8.90 -18.23 4.72
N PHE A 39 -9.13 -16.92 4.62
CA PHE A 39 -8.64 -16.09 3.54
C PHE A 39 -7.24 -15.59 3.91
N HIS A 40 -6.24 -15.98 3.13
CA HIS A 40 -4.86 -15.55 3.31
C HIS A 40 -4.35 -14.80 2.09
N GLY A 41 -3.49 -13.82 2.34
CA GLY A 41 -2.78 -13.13 1.27
C GLY A 41 -1.65 -12.26 1.82
N GLU A 42 -0.85 -11.77 0.89
CA GLU A 42 0.26 -10.88 1.17
C GLU A 42 0.08 -9.55 0.46
N LEU A 43 0.42 -8.48 1.17
CA LEU A 43 0.59 -7.14 0.62
C LEU A 43 2.08 -6.80 0.65
N ILE A 44 2.62 -6.42 -0.49
CA ILE A 44 3.99 -5.95 -0.66
C ILE A 44 3.87 -4.47 -1.01
N VAL A 45 4.21 -3.60 -0.06
CA VAL A 45 3.94 -2.17 -0.13
C VAL A 45 5.24 -1.40 -0.28
N ASN A 46 5.31 -0.51 -1.28
CA ASN A 46 6.48 0.31 -1.56
C ASN A 46 6.49 1.58 -0.71
N ALA A 47 7.21 1.53 0.40
CA ALA A 47 7.31 2.63 1.35
C ALA A 47 8.15 3.79 0.82
N GLU A 48 9.17 3.51 0.00
CA GLU A 48 9.99 4.55 -0.64
C GLU A 48 9.13 5.39 -1.62
N ARG A 49 8.32 4.73 -2.45
CA ARG A 49 7.40 5.42 -3.36
C ARG A 49 6.32 6.21 -2.62
N ALA A 50 5.78 5.68 -1.51
CA ALA A 50 4.85 6.43 -0.66
C ALA A 50 5.50 7.69 -0.07
N LEU A 51 6.78 7.61 0.30
CA LEU A 51 7.56 8.77 0.75
C LEU A 51 7.78 9.79 -0.37
N GLU A 52 8.19 9.34 -1.57
CA GLU A 52 8.42 10.21 -2.73
C GLU A 52 7.16 10.96 -3.15
N GLU A 53 6.05 10.24 -3.34
CA GLU A 53 4.75 10.80 -3.72
C GLU A 53 4.16 11.65 -2.58
N GLY A 54 4.31 11.16 -1.34
CA GLY A 54 3.85 11.83 -0.13
C GLY A 54 4.56 13.16 0.14
N LEU A 55 5.86 13.26 -0.11
CA LEU A 55 6.60 14.53 0.01
C LEU A 55 6.12 15.56 -1.01
N GLN A 56 5.81 15.14 -2.23
CA GLN A 56 5.25 16.03 -3.26
C GLN A 56 3.84 16.52 -2.91
N ARG A 57 3.08 15.71 -2.17
CA ARG A 57 1.67 15.98 -1.80
C ARG A 57 1.50 16.47 -0.36
N GLN A 58 2.60 16.59 0.39
CA GLN A 58 2.63 16.87 1.84
C GLN A 58 1.75 15.89 2.66
N SER A 59 1.74 14.61 2.28
CA SER A 59 0.80 13.62 2.81
C SER A 59 1.38 12.20 2.83
N ILE A 60 2.61 12.02 3.35
CA ILE A 60 3.31 10.71 3.39
C ILE A 60 2.48 9.64 4.09
N ASP A 61 1.98 9.94 5.30
CA ASP A 61 1.17 9.02 6.09
C ASP A 61 -0.09 8.60 5.32
N GLN A 62 -0.71 9.57 4.63
CA GLN A 62 -1.89 9.32 3.82
C GLN A 62 -1.60 8.48 2.58
N GLU A 63 -0.47 8.67 1.90
CA GLU A 63 -0.11 7.87 0.73
C GLU A 63 0.20 6.43 1.12
N LEU A 64 0.95 6.21 2.21
CA LEU A 64 1.20 4.86 2.69
C LEU A 64 -0.09 4.17 3.12
N ALA A 65 -0.95 4.87 3.87
CA ALA A 65 -2.26 4.35 4.27
C ALA A 65 -3.14 4.02 3.06
N LEU A 66 -3.08 4.84 2.01
CA LEU A 66 -3.79 4.58 0.76
C LEU A 66 -3.29 3.31 0.08
N TYR A 67 -1.98 3.06 0.01
CA TYR A 67 -1.44 1.84 -0.61
C TYR A 67 -1.89 0.60 0.14
N ILE A 68 -1.90 0.65 1.48
CA ILE A 68 -2.41 -0.43 2.33
C ILE A 68 -3.91 -0.64 2.09
N ALA A 69 -4.71 0.43 2.10
CA ALA A 69 -6.14 0.37 1.82
C ALA A 69 -6.42 -0.22 0.43
N HIS A 70 -5.70 0.23 -0.60
CA HIS A 70 -5.83 -0.27 -1.97
C HIS A 70 -5.52 -1.76 -2.06
N GLY A 71 -4.44 -2.21 -1.39
CA GLY A 71 -4.09 -3.62 -1.31
C GLY A 71 -5.17 -4.47 -0.61
N CYS A 72 -5.71 -3.98 0.51
CA CYS A 72 -6.79 -4.65 1.22
C CYS A 72 -8.08 -4.75 0.39
N ASP A 73 -8.45 -3.72 -0.37
CA ASP A 73 -9.64 -3.77 -1.24
C ASP A 73 -9.46 -4.82 -2.35
N HIS A 74 -8.25 -4.95 -2.91
CA HIS A 74 -7.92 -6.03 -3.85
C HIS A 74 -7.94 -7.43 -3.22
N LEU A 75 -7.53 -7.57 -1.96
CA LEU A 75 -7.67 -8.84 -1.23
C LEU A 75 -9.15 -9.24 -1.09
N ASP A 76 -10.06 -8.30 -0.88
CA ASP A 76 -11.51 -8.55 -0.85
C ASP A 76 -12.12 -8.81 -2.25
N GLY A 77 -11.28 -8.92 -3.29
CA GLY A 77 -11.70 -9.25 -4.65
C GLY A 77 -12.16 -8.04 -5.49
N ALA A 78 -11.96 -6.82 -5.01
CA ALA A 78 -12.22 -5.64 -5.81
C ALA A 78 -11.24 -5.49 -7.00
N SER A 79 -11.68 -4.80 -8.05
CA SER A 79 -10.86 -4.52 -9.24
C SER A 79 -10.96 -3.05 -9.62
N ASP A 80 -9.88 -2.45 -10.11
CA ASP A 80 -9.79 -1.05 -10.53
C ASP A 80 -9.57 -0.92 -12.06
N HIS A 81 -9.75 -2.01 -12.81
CA HIS A 81 -9.40 -2.10 -14.24
C HIS A 81 -10.20 -1.16 -15.15
N THR A 82 -11.33 -0.64 -14.69
CA THR A 82 -12.13 0.35 -15.43
C THR A 82 -12.31 1.62 -14.60
N PRO A 83 -12.50 2.80 -15.23
CA PRO A 83 -12.71 4.05 -14.49
C PRO A 83 -13.87 4.00 -13.48
N PRO A 84 -15.05 3.40 -13.78
CA PRO A 84 -16.13 3.28 -12.79
C PRO A 84 -15.74 2.43 -11.57
N LEU A 85 -15.08 1.30 -11.78
CA LEU A 85 -14.65 0.42 -10.71
C LEU A 85 -13.57 1.07 -9.84
N ARG A 86 -12.58 1.72 -10.46
CA ARG A 86 -11.55 2.51 -9.78
C ARG A 86 -12.16 3.61 -8.91
N SER A 87 -13.19 4.29 -9.41
CA SER A 87 -13.91 5.32 -8.63
C SER A 87 -14.64 4.71 -7.42
N GLN A 88 -15.23 3.52 -7.58
CA GLN A 88 -15.89 2.82 -6.48
C GLN A 88 -14.90 2.39 -5.39
N MET A 89 -13.79 1.77 -5.78
CA MET A 89 -12.70 1.41 -4.86
C MET A 89 -12.18 2.64 -4.13
N ARG A 90 -11.90 3.72 -4.87
CA ARG A 90 -11.39 4.95 -4.28
C ARG A 90 -12.32 5.54 -3.22
N ARG A 91 -13.63 5.44 -3.39
CA ARG A 91 -14.59 5.89 -2.37
C ARG A 91 -14.49 5.06 -1.09
N ARG A 92 -14.31 3.73 -1.20
CA ARG A 92 -14.12 2.85 -0.03
C ARG A 92 -12.80 3.13 0.68
N GLU A 93 -11.70 3.21 -0.07
CA GLU A 93 -10.37 3.55 0.46
C GLU A 93 -10.42 4.86 1.26
N MET A 94 -11.06 5.91 0.72
CA MET A 94 -11.21 7.19 1.41
C MET A 94 -12.13 7.13 2.63
N ALA A 95 -13.13 6.24 2.64
CA ALA A 95 -13.96 6.02 3.82
C ALA A 95 -13.13 5.38 4.95
N TRP A 96 -12.32 4.36 4.64
CA TRP A 96 -11.43 3.73 5.62
C TRP A 96 -10.39 4.69 6.18
N LEU A 97 -9.75 5.50 5.33
CA LEU A 97 -8.79 6.50 5.81
C LEU A 97 -9.44 7.55 6.71
N ARG A 98 -10.67 7.98 6.42
CA ARG A 98 -11.42 8.89 7.31
C ARG A 98 -11.71 8.24 8.65
N GLN A 99 -12.13 6.97 8.66
CA GLN A 99 -12.37 6.22 9.88
C GLN A 99 -11.08 6.07 10.70
N ALA A 100 -9.97 5.69 10.07
CA ALA A 100 -8.67 5.56 10.73
C ALA A 100 -8.23 6.89 11.38
N ARG A 101 -8.47 8.04 10.73
CA ARG A 101 -8.21 9.36 11.33
C ARG A 101 -9.10 9.63 12.55
N GLN A 102 -10.38 9.28 12.48
CA GLN A 102 -11.32 9.44 13.61
C GLN A 102 -10.94 8.57 14.81
N GLU A 103 -10.33 7.41 14.55
CA GLU A 103 -9.83 6.49 15.56
C GLU A 103 -8.41 6.82 16.05
N GLY A 104 -7.76 7.87 15.51
CA GLY A 104 -6.39 8.25 15.88
C GLY A 104 -5.30 7.29 15.36
N LEU A 105 -5.63 6.44 14.38
CA LEU A 105 -4.71 5.50 13.75
C LEU A 105 -3.93 6.12 12.58
N LEU A 106 -4.40 7.25 12.06
CA LEU A 106 -3.77 8.01 10.99
C LEU A 106 -3.70 9.48 11.37
N GLU A 107 -2.49 9.99 11.51
CA GLU A 107 -2.19 11.39 11.80
C GLU A 107 -1.19 11.92 10.78
N ASP A 108 -1.31 13.19 10.41
CA ASP A 108 -0.38 13.80 9.47
C ASP A 108 0.93 14.14 10.19
N GLY A 109 2.07 13.72 9.61
CA GLY A 109 3.39 14.06 10.11
C GLY A 109 4.09 12.97 10.92
N LEU A 110 3.41 11.86 11.23
CA LEU A 110 4.00 10.75 12.00
C LEU A 110 5.29 10.22 11.35
N LEU A 111 5.26 10.01 10.03
CA LEU A 111 6.43 9.56 9.27
C LEU A 111 7.41 10.70 8.96
N ALA A 112 6.94 11.94 8.85
CA ALA A 112 7.80 13.09 8.61
C ALA A 112 8.73 13.38 9.80
N GLU A 113 8.20 13.31 11.02
CA GLU A 113 8.96 13.47 12.27
C GLU A 113 10.00 12.36 12.44
N LYS A 114 9.65 11.11 12.09
CA LYS A 114 10.56 9.97 12.13
C LYS A 114 11.64 10.03 11.05
N ALA A 115 11.31 10.47 9.84
CA ALA A 115 12.28 10.66 8.77
C ALA A 115 13.31 11.77 9.11
N ALA A 116 12.87 12.83 9.79
CA ALA A 116 13.74 13.91 10.24
C ALA A 116 14.67 13.51 11.42
N SER A 117 14.27 12.51 12.22
CA SER A 117 15.02 12.03 13.39
C SER A 117 15.89 10.80 13.12
N SER A 118 15.76 10.17 11.95
CA SER A 118 16.61 9.04 11.56
C SER A 118 18.02 9.51 11.17
N PRO A 119 19.11 8.94 11.72
CA PRO A 119 20.46 9.25 11.28
C PRO A 119 20.57 8.90 9.78
N ARG A 120 20.94 9.88 8.94
CA ARG A 120 21.34 9.60 7.56
C ARG A 120 22.52 8.63 7.60
N GLU A 121 22.28 7.35 7.33
CA GLU A 121 23.36 6.43 6.99
C GLU A 121 24.07 6.99 5.75
N LYS A 122 25.30 7.47 5.97
CA LYS A 122 26.18 7.93 4.92
C LYS A 122 26.47 6.74 4.01
N ARG A 123 25.90 6.76 2.80
CA ARG A 123 26.44 6.02 1.65
C ARG A 123 27.41 6.91 0.91
#